data_AF-A0A7Y4VYV9-F1
#
_entry.id   AF-A0A7Y4VYV9-F1
#
_cell.length_a   1.000
_cell.length_b   1.000
_cell.length_c   1.000
_cell.angle_alpha   90.00
_cell.angle_beta   90.00
_cell.angle_gamma   90.00
#
_symmetry.space_group_name_H-M   'P 1'
#
loop_
_entity.id
_entity.type
_entity.pdbx_description
1 polymer ?
#
loop_
_entity_poly.entity_id
_entity_poly.type
_entity_poly.pdbx_seq_one_letter_code
_entity_poly.pdbx_strand_id
1 'polypeptide(L)'
;MHREHGEISLPGIPATPLRQGARQLAARLIHARGFGSVELVHELIRRTLERVAEDQEIRTADEAEALLLKAAVQWLRSAGPEAARALGGVTPQACGELALRLSQEETPGREERGVQTQHLLYLCAHPAVTPEGQHALLLRLGMWLPPAVVARLLGTGAGSIPLRIRRAARRLRAVRRPTLTLDADGAQELSSRTIAVLELLWSILRYAAPFRQGDRRLFDVLTAEALAFARVLADARSPGSSEAHALLAYWHLGRARRARAAPPSDENPERSMRDGLTHLRAAELGGGTSRFIWLARLQEVYLLAPNSDELDWRRLTQLYERLLPLDGGEAASEPLGE
;
A
#
# COMPACT_ATOMS: atom_id res chain seq x y z
N MET A 1 -33.49 -0.32 -26.72
CA MET A 1 -33.28 -0.70 -25.30
C MET A 1 -31.79 -0.58 -24.96
N HIS A 2 -31.25 0.64 -24.96
CA HIS A 2 -29.90 0.92 -24.48
C HIS A 2 -29.95 1.06 -22.96
N ARG A 3 -29.31 0.13 -22.23
CA ARG A 3 -29.04 0.31 -20.81
C ARG A 3 -27.90 1.31 -20.67
N GLU A 4 -28.24 2.50 -20.21
CA GLU A 4 -27.34 3.51 -19.67
C GLU A 4 -26.33 2.84 -18.73
N HIS A 5 -25.09 2.72 -19.17
CA HIS A 5 -23.97 2.44 -18.28
C HIS A 5 -23.62 3.79 -17.67
N GLY A 6 -24.25 4.13 -16.55
CA GLY A 6 -23.86 5.29 -15.77
C GLY A 6 -22.37 5.20 -15.47
N GLU A 7 -21.62 6.20 -15.93
CA GLU A 7 -20.31 6.52 -15.39
C GLU A 7 -20.49 6.76 -13.88
N ILE A 8 -20.26 5.73 -13.07
CA ILE A 8 -20.15 5.90 -11.63
C ILE A 8 -18.76 6.47 -11.40
N SER A 9 -18.61 7.77 -11.67
CA SER A 9 -17.53 8.57 -11.11
C SER A 9 -17.53 8.29 -9.61
N LEU A 10 -16.41 7.85 -9.04
CA LEU A 10 -16.27 7.69 -7.60
C LEU A 10 -15.89 9.05 -6.99
N PRO A 11 -16.84 9.87 -6.50
CA PRO A 11 -16.50 11.11 -5.82
C PRO A 11 -15.73 10.83 -4.52
N GLY A 12 -14.77 11.69 -4.21
CA GLY A 12 -14.17 11.80 -2.87
C GLY A 12 -12.81 11.15 -2.66
N ILE A 13 -12.13 10.60 -3.68
CA ILE A 13 -10.71 10.23 -3.55
C ILE A 13 -9.88 11.53 -3.47
N PRO A 14 -9.17 11.80 -2.36
CA PRO A 14 -8.40 13.04 -2.23
C PRO A 14 -7.32 13.14 -3.30
N ALA A 15 -6.88 14.36 -3.63
CA ALA A 15 -5.78 14.57 -4.57
C ALA A 15 -4.51 13.84 -4.12
N THR A 16 -3.67 13.42 -5.07
CA THR A 16 -2.46 12.61 -4.78
C THR A 16 -1.53 13.25 -3.76
N PRO A 17 -1.17 14.56 -3.85
CA PRO A 17 -0.34 15.20 -2.84
C PRO A 17 -0.92 15.09 -1.43
N LEU A 18 -2.24 15.29 -1.30
CA LEU A 18 -2.93 15.22 -0.02
C LEU A 18 -2.95 13.81 0.57
N ARG A 19 -3.17 12.77 -0.25
CA ARG A 19 -3.08 11.36 0.20
C ARG A 19 -1.68 11.00 0.65
N GLN A 20 -0.66 11.44 -0.10
CA GLN A 20 0.74 11.16 0.22
C GLN A 20 1.18 11.87 1.51
N GLY A 21 0.81 13.14 1.70
CA GLY A 21 1.09 13.86 2.95
C GLY A 21 0.35 13.27 4.15
N ALA A 22 -0.91 12.86 3.98
CA ALA A 22 -1.67 12.16 5.01
C ALA A 22 -1.02 10.82 5.38
N ARG A 23 -0.47 10.08 4.40
CA ARG A 23 0.29 8.86 4.65
C ARG A 23 1.57 9.15 5.44
N GLN A 24 2.34 10.17 5.04
CA GLN A 24 3.59 10.53 5.72
C GLN A 24 3.31 10.89 7.20
N LEU A 25 2.29 11.70 7.45
CA LEU A 25 1.85 12.00 8.81
C LEU A 25 1.40 10.75 9.58
N ALA A 26 0.64 9.85 8.95
CA ALA A 26 0.24 8.59 9.56
C ALA A 26 1.45 7.73 9.95
N ALA A 27 2.40 7.59 9.02
CA ALA A 27 3.61 6.82 9.19
C ALA A 27 4.46 7.36 10.34
N ARG A 28 4.67 8.69 10.39
CA ARG A 28 5.38 9.38 11.47
C ARG A 28 4.71 9.15 12.83
N LEU A 29 3.39 9.32 12.91
CA LEU A 29 2.65 9.13 14.16
C LEU A 29 2.68 7.68 14.66
N ILE A 30 2.53 6.71 13.75
CA ILE A 30 2.64 5.28 14.07
C ILE A 30 4.05 4.93 14.51
N HIS A 31 5.08 5.44 13.82
CA HIS A 31 6.47 5.21 14.18
C HIS A 31 6.78 5.74 15.59
N ALA A 32 6.34 6.96 15.91
CA ALA A 32 6.61 7.59 17.20
C ALA A 32 5.81 7.02 18.39
N ARG A 33 4.62 6.43 18.14
CA ARG A 33 3.69 5.98 19.20
C ARG A 33 3.46 4.48 19.24
N GLY A 34 3.94 3.75 18.24
CA GLY A 34 3.72 2.32 18.08
C GLY A 34 2.30 1.95 17.65
N PHE A 35 2.08 0.64 17.50
CA PHE A 35 0.90 0.08 16.83
C PHE A 35 -0.41 0.23 17.63
N GLY A 36 -0.35 0.59 18.91
CA GLY A 36 -1.54 0.83 19.73
C GLY A 36 -2.31 2.11 19.38
N SER A 37 -1.71 2.99 18.58
CA SER A 37 -2.24 4.33 18.29
C SER A 37 -3.11 4.43 17.02
N VAL A 38 -3.42 3.31 16.37
CA VAL A 38 -4.12 3.27 15.07
C VAL A 38 -5.44 4.05 15.06
N GLU A 39 -6.30 3.88 16.07
CA GLU A 39 -7.58 4.60 16.14
C GLU A 39 -7.38 6.11 16.25
N LEU A 40 -6.43 6.53 17.09
CA LEU A 40 -6.07 7.94 17.28
C LEU A 40 -5.54 8.53 15.97
N VAL A 41 -4.59 7.85 15.32
CA VAL A 41 -3.98 8.32 14.07
C VAL A 41 -5.01 8.38 12.95
N HIS A 42 -5.86 7.35 12.83
CA HIS A 42 -6.91 7.31 11.82
C HIS A 42 -7.89 8.47 11.96
N GLU A 43 -8.38 8.70 13.19
CA GLU A 43 -9.35 9.74 13.49
C GLU A 43 -8.76 11.14 13.38
N LEU A 44 -7.53 11.35 13.85
CA LEU A 44 -6.84 12.63 13.74
C LEU A 44 -6.67 13.04 12.29
N ILE A 45 -6.18 12.12 11.43
CA ILE A 45 -5.96 12.41 10.02
C ILE A 45 -7.29 12.61 9.28
N ARG A 46 -8.31 11.81 9.58
CA ARG A 46 -9.66 12.01 9.02
C ARG A 46 -10.16 13.44 9.31
N ARG A 47 -10.02 13.90 10.55
CA ARG A 47 -10.45 15.26 10.95
C ARG A 47 -9.62 16.37 10.33
N THR A 48 -8.32 16.17 10.12
CA THR A 48 -7.48 17.18 9.48
C THR A 48 -7.74 17.26 7.99
N LEU A 49 -7.98 16.13 7.32
CA LEU A 49 -8.43 16.09 5.93
C LEU A 49 -9.74 16.85 5.74
N GLU A 50 -10.70 16.75 6.68
CA GLU A 50 -11.95 17.52 6.63
C GLU A 50 -11.76 19.03 6.82
N ARG A 51 -10.62 19.47 7.37
CA ARG A 51 -10.30 20.88 7.62
C ARG A 51 -9.43 21.50 6.53
N VAL A 52 -8.64 20.69 5.83
CA VAL A 52 -7.83 21.13 4.71
C VAL A 52 -8.73 21.18 3.49
N ALA A 53 -9.01 22.39 2.99
CA ALA A 53 -9.96 22.59 1.90
C ALA A 53 -9.45 21.94 0.60
N GLU A 54 -10.37 21.31 -0.14
CA GLU A 54 -10.08 20.72 -1.45
C GLU A 54 -9.60 21.77 -2.47
N ASP A 55 -10.02 23.04 -2.31
CA ASP A 55 -9.69 24.16 -3.20
C ASP A 55 -8.29 24.76 -2.96
N GLN A 56 -7.54 24.31 -1.95
CA GLN A 56 -6.16 24.73 -1.79
C GLN A 56 -5.28 24.08 -2.85
N GLU A 57 -4.51 24.88 -3.60
CA GLU A 57 -3.48 24.39 -4.51
C GLU A 57 -2.33 23.73 -3.74
N ILE A 58 -2.50 22.46 -3.37
CA ILE A 58 -1.46 21.65 -2.74
C ILE A 58 -0.69 20.92 -3.83
N ARG A 59 0.57 21.29 -4.03
CA ARG A 59 1.38 20.81 -5.16
C ARG A 59 2.23 19.62 -4.79
N THR A 60 2.67 19.54 -3.53
CA THR A 60 3.58 18.49 -3.06
C THR A 60 3.05 17.76 -1.83
N ALA A 61 3.53 16.52 -1.62
CA ALA A 61 3.21 15.75 -0.43
C ALA A 61 3.74 16.42 0.84
N ASP A 62 4.87 17.12 0.76
CA ASP A 62 5.51 17.79 1.88
C ASP A 62 4.71 19.02 2.33
N GLU A 63 4.20 19.79 1.38
CA GLU A 63 3.23 20.87 1.66
C GLU A 63 1.97 20.30 2.33
N ALA A 64 1.43 19.19 1.80
CA ALA A 64 0.27 18.54 2.36
C ALA A 64 0.51 18.06 3.81
N GLU A 65 1.64 17.38 4.05
CA GLU A 65 2.03 16.90 5.37
C GLU A 65 2.13 18.06 6.36
N ALA A 66 2.79 19.16 5.98
CA ALA A 66 2.95 20.34 6.83
C ALA A 66 1.60 21.00 7.17
N LEU A 67 0.69 21.11 6.19
CA LEU A 67 -0.66 21.65 6.41
C LEU A 67 -1.49 20.75 7.33
N LEU A 68 -1.45 19.43 7.10
CA LEU A 68 -2.17 18.46 7.92
C LEU A 68 -1.62 18.42 9.35
N LEU A 69 -0.30 18.51 9.53
CA LEU A 69 0.35 18.59 10.84
C LEU A 69 -0.06 19.87 11.57
N LYS A 70 -0.05 21.02 10.90
CA LYS A 70 -0.51 22.30 11.46
C LYS A 70 -1.97 22.22 11.90
N ALA A 71 -2.84 21.66 11.05
CA ALA A 71 -4.25 21.45 11.36
C ALA A 71 -4.43 20.48 12.55
N ALA A 72 -3.64 19.41 12.62
CA ALA A 72 -3.65 18.45 13.73
C ALA A 72 -3.30 19.14 15.05
N VAL A 73 -2.20 19.90 15.08
CA VAL A 73 -1.74 20.63 16.27
C VAL A 73 -2.78 21.64 16.73
N GLN A 74 -3.33 22.45 15.81
CA GLN A 74 -4.36 23.44 16.15
C GLN A 74 -5.62 22.77 16.71
N TRP A 75 -6.05 21.67 16.09
CA TRP A 75 -7.21 20.91 16.56
C TRP A 75 -6.96 20.29 17.95
N LEU A 76 -5.82 19.64 18.17
CA LEU A 76 -5.46 19.05 19.46
C LEU A 76 -5.41 20.10 20.59
N ARG A 77 -4.88 21.30 20.33
CA ARG A 77 -4.84 22.41 21.31
C ARG A 77 -6.22 22.93 21.71
N SER A 78 -7.20 22.79 20.82
CA SER A 78 -8.58 23.26 21.00
C SER A 78 -9.56 22.13 21.34
N ALA A 79 -9.07 20.89 21.50
CA ALA A 79 -9.91 19.72 21.71
C ALA A 79 -10.52 19.73 23.12
N GLY A 80 -11.84 19.95 23.20
CA GLY A 80 -12.60 19.78 24.43
C GLY A 80 -12.74 18.30 24.84
N PRO A 81 -13.35 18.02 26.01
CA PRO A 81 -13.47 16.66 26.57
C PRO A 81 -14.16 15.66 25.63
N GLU A 82 -15.17 16.08 24.88
CA GLU A 82 -15.87 15.22 23.93
C GLU A 82 -15.03 14.90 22.68
N ALA A 83 -14.31 15.90 22.17
CA ALA A 83 -13.39 15.73 21.04
C ALA A 83 -12.22 14.82 21.41
N ALA A 84 -11.69 14.94 22.65
CA ALA A 84 -10.64 14.09 23.17
C ALA A 84 -11.12 12.64 23.36
N ARG A 85 -12.36 12.44 23.83
CA ARG A 85 -12.99 11.10 23.91
C ARG A 85 -13.10 10.42 22.55
N ALA A 86 -13.37 11.18 21.48
CA ALA A 86 -13.45 10.64 20.12
C ALA A 86 -12.13 10.03 19.60
N LEU A 87 -10.97 10.40 20.16
CA LEU A 87 -9.66 9.80 19.84
C LEU A 87 -9.40 8.46 20.54
N GLY A 88 -10.44 7.79 21.03
CA GLY A 88 -10.31 6.51 21.74
C GLY A 88 -10.02 6.68 23.24
N GLY A 89 -10.65 7.67 23.88
CA GLY A 89 -10.58 7.86 25.35
C GLY A 89 -9.35 8.63 25.83
N VAL A 90 -8.77 9.47 24.97
CA VAL A 90 -7.63 10.35 25.34
C VAL A 90 -8.15 11.50 26.20
N THR A 91 -7.37 11.94 27.19
CA THR A 91 -7.71 13.11 28.01
C THR A 91 -7.38 14.41 27.27
N PRO A 92 -8.05 15.54 27.57
CA PRO A 92 -7.67 16.85 27.02
C PRO A 92 -6.20 17.20 27.29
N GLN A 93 -5.68 16.84 28.48
CA GLN A 93 -4.26 17.00 28.81
C GLN A 93 -3.35 16.23 27.85
N ALA A 94 -3.65 14.94 27.60
CA ALA A 94 -2.86 14.13 26.68
C ALA A 94 -2.95 14.63 25.22
N CYS A 95 -4.06 15.30 24.83
CA CYS A 95 -4.14 16.00 23.55
C CYS A 95 -3.19 17.20 23.50
N GLY A 96 -3.12 18.00 24.58
CA GLY A 96 -2.18 19.11 24.71
C GLY A 96 -0.71 18.68 24.66
N GLU A 97 -0.36 17.62 25.38
CA GLU A 97 0.98 17.01 25.35
C GLU A 97 1.35 16.49 23.96
N LEU A 98 0.41 15.83 23.27
CA LEU A 98 0.61 15.39 21.89
C LEU A 98 0.81 16.58 20.95
N ALA A 99 0.02 17.65 21.09
CA ALA A 99 0.17 18.85 20.29
C ALA A 99 1.54 19.52 20.48
N LEU A 100 2.03 19.55 21.73
CA LEU A 100 3.35 20.10 22.04
C LEU A 100 4.45 19.30 21.35
N ARG A 101 4.45 17.97 21.50
CA ARG A 101 5.42 17.08 20.85
C ARG A 101 5.42 17.23 19.34
N LEU A 102 4.25 17.17 18.70
CA LEU A 102 4.12 17.31 17.26
C LEU A 102 4.60 18.68 16.74
N SER A 103 4.45 19.74 17.55
CA SER A 103 4.93 21.07 17.18
C SER A 103 6.44 21.27 17.32
N GLN A 104 7.13 20.39 18.04
CA GLN A 104 8.58 20.42 18.25
C GLN A 104 9.35 19.48 17.32
N GLU A 105 8.66 18.51 16.74
CA GLU A 105 9.25 17.53 15.82
C GLU A 105 9.58 18.17 14.46
N GLU A 106 10.83 18.02 14.04
CA GLU A 106 11.31 18.45 12.73
C GLU A 106 10.71 17.61 11.59
N THR A 107 10.75 18.16 10.37
CA THR A 107 10.33 17.41 9.19
C THR A 107 11.34 16.30 8.91
N PRO A 108 10.92 15.02 8.87
CA PRO A 108 11.84 13.91 8.70
C PRO A 108 12.51 13.93 7.33
N GLY A 109 13.77 13.50 7.29
CA GLY A 109 14.50 13.30 6.04
C GLY A 109 13.94 12.13 5.21
N ARG A 110 14.38 12.01 3.96
CA ARG A 110 13.89 10.98 3.02
C ARG A 110 14.08 9.54 3.56
N GLU A 111 15.24 9.23 4.12
CA GLU A 111 15.53 7.90 4.65
C GLU A 111 14.62 7.56 5.84
N GLU A 112 14.45 8.53 6.75
CA GLU A 112 13.57 8.38 7.91
C GLU A 112 12.11 8.18 7.50
N ARG A 113 11.62 8.94 6.51
CA ARG A 113 10.28 8.73 5.92
C ARG A 113 10.09 7.33 5.35
N GLY A 114 11.14 6.77 4.74
CA GLY A 114 11.16 5.39 4.27
C GLY A 114 10.93 4.40 5.41
N VAL A 115 11.70 4.53 6.49
CA VAL A 115 11.59 3.69 7.70
C VAL A 115 10.21 3.84 8.36
N GLN A 116 9.71 5.07 8.50
CA GLN A 116 8.39 5.35 9.06
C GLN A 116 7.28 4.69 8.21
N THR A 117 7.37 4.80 6.87
CA THR A 117 6.41 4.19 5.95
C THR A 117 6.46 2.66 6.03
N GLN A 118 7.66 2.09 6.12
CA GLN A 118 7.85 0.66 6.33
C GLN A 118 7.20 0.18 7.64
N HIS A 119 7.33 0.92 8.74
CA HIS A 119 6.65 0.62 10.01
C HIS A 119 5.12 0.64 9.87
N LEU A 120 4.56 1.62 9.13
CA LEU A 120 3.13 1.67 8.83
C LEU A 120 2.67 0.45 8.03
N LEU A 121 3.45 0.01 7.03
CA LEU A 121 3.12 -1.16 6.22
C LEU A 121 3.14 -2.44 7.07
N TYR A 122 4.15 -2.61 7.92
CA TYR A 122 4.23 -3.75 8.83
C TYR A 122 3.12 -3.78 9.87
N LEU A 123 2.67 -2.62 10.33
CA LEU A 123 1.46 -2.53 11.15
C LEU A 123 0.24 -3.04 10.37
N CYS A 124 0.08 -2.59 9.13
CA CYS A 124 -1.05 -3.01 8.29
C CYS A 124 -1.04 -4.53 8.03
N ALA A 125 0.14 -5.13 7.84
CA ALA A 125 0.33 -6.56 7.57
C ALA A 125 0.56 -7.41 8.84
N HIS A 126 0.28 -6.88 10.03
CA HIS A 126 0.61 -7.58 11.27
C HIS A 126 -0.21 -8.88 11.41
N PRO A 127 0.39 -10.02 11.81
CA PRO A 127 -0.28 -11.32 11.87
C PRO A 127 -1.42 -11.39 12.90
N ALA A 128 -1.40 -10.53 13.93
CA ALA A 128 -2.52 -10.41 14.86
C ALA A 128 -3.80 -9.85 14.19
N VAL A 129 -3.72 -9.27 13.00
CA VAL A 129 -4.87 -8.72 12.26
C VAL A 129 -5.36 -9.75 11.25
N THR A 130 -6.68 -9.90 11.10
CA THR A 130 -7.24 -10.80 10.08
C THR A 130 -6.94 -10.29 8.67
N PRO A 131 -6.87 -11.16 7.64
CA PRO A 131 -6.56 -10.75 6.28
C PRO A 131 -7.41 -9.57 5.77
N GLU A 132 -8.73 -9.58 6.02
CA GLU A 132 -9.59 -8.47 5.59
C GLU A 132 -9.35 -7.19 6.39
N GLY A 133 -8.91 -7.33 7.64
CA GLY A 133 -8.49 -6.21 8.48
C GLY A 133 -7.20 -5.58 7.96
N GLN A 134 -6.25 -6.40 7.50
CA GLN A 134 -4.99 -5.94 6.92
C GLN A 134 -5.22 -5.12 5.64
N HIS A 135 -6.06 -5.63 4.73
CA HIS A 135 -6.46 -4.88 3.53
C HIS A 135 -7.19 -3.58 3.90
N ALA A 136 -8.13 -3.61 4.85
CA ALA A 136 -8.84 -2.42 5.28
C ALA A 136 -7.89 -1.36 5.89
N LEU A 137 -6.90 -1.77 6.69
CA LEU A 137 -5.88 -0.87 7.23
C LEU A 137 -5.01 -0.29 6.12
N LEU A 138 -4.49 -1.10 5.20
CA LEU A 138 -3.64 -0.62 4.12
C LEU A 138 -4.37 0.40 3.22
N LEU A 139 -5.62 0.10 2.86
CA LEU A 139 -6.43 0.98 2.00
C LEU A 139 -6.85 2.28 2.73
N ARG A 140 -7.12 2.23 4.04
CA ARG A 140 -7.61 3.38 4.82
C ARG A 140 -6.54 4.21 5.49
N LEU A 141 -5.41 3.63 5.89
CA LEU A 141 -4.30 4.33 6.57
C LEU A 141 -3.10 4.53 5.65
N GLY A 142 -2.84 3.57 4.77
CA GLY A 142 -1.73 3.66 3.82
C GLY A 142 -2.10 4.49 2.58
N MET A 143 -3.21 4.12 1.92
CA MET A 143 -3.62 4.70 0.64
C MET A 143 -4.65 5.84 0.77
N TRP A 144 -5.19 6.05 1.98
CA TRP A 144 -6.20 7.08 2.28
C TRP A 144 -7.44 7.09 1.36
N LEU A 145 -7.96 5.91 1.01
CA LEU A 145 -9.15 5.79 0.16
C LEU A 145 -10.45 5.97 0.95
N PRO A 146 -11.51 6.56 0.37
CA PRO A 146 -12.80 6.72 1.04
C PRO A 146 -13.43 5.38 1.49
N PRO A 147 -14.22 5.35 2.58
CA PRO A 147 -14.87 4.13 3.06
C PRO A 147 -15.72 3.43 1.99
N ALA A 148 -16.42 4.18 1.13
CA ALA A 148 -17.22 3.63 0.04
C ALA A 148 -16.37 2.88 -0.99
N VAL A 149 -15.22 3.45 -1.37
CA VAL A 149 -14.26 2.82 -2.28
C VAL A 149 -13.67 1.55 -1.68
N VAL A 150 -13.27 1.61 -0.41
CA VAL A 150 -12.72 0.44 0.30
C VAL A 150 -13.76 -0.67 0.44
N ALA A 151 -15.02 -0.31 0.73
CA ALA A 151 -16.10 -1.28 0.82
C ALA A 151 -16.33 -2.00 -0.51
N ARG A 152 -16.29 -1.27 -1.62
CA ARG A 152 -16.37 -1.84 -2.98
C ARG A 152 -15.21 -2.79 -3.27
N LEU A 153 -13.97 -2.37 -2.97
CA LEU A 153 -12.78 -3.20 -3.17
C LEU A 153 -12.80 -4.49 -2.34
N LEU A 154 -13.41 -4.46 -1.17
CA LEU A 154 -13.51 -5.62 -0.27
C LEU A 154 -14.81 -6.42 -0.44
N GLY A 155 -15.71 -6.03 -1.34
CA GLY A 155 -17.01 -6.70 -1.51
C GLY A 155 -17.90 -6.63 -0.26
N THR A 156 -17.86 -5.51 0.48
CA THR A 156 -18.58 -5.33 1.76
C THR A 156 -19.39 -4.03 1.79
N GLY A 157 -20.23 -3.84 2.81
CA GLY A 157 -20.95 -2.58 3.01
C GLY A 157 -20.07 -1.48 3.63
N ALA A 158 -20.24 -0.22 3.19
CA ALA A 158 -19.45 0.94 3.66
C ALA A 158 -19.52 1.16 5.19
N GLY A 159 -20.68 0.93 5.81
CA GLY A 159 -20.84 0.99 7.27
C GLY A 159 -20.01 -0.04 8.05
N SER A 160 -19.52 -1.10 7.39
CA SER A 160 -18.69 -2.13 8.03
C SER A 160 -17.22 -1.73 8.16
N ILE A 161 -16.74 -0.80 7.31
CA ILE A 161 -15.32 -0.43 7.25
C ILE A 161 -14.81 0.18 8.57
N PRO A 162 -15.50 1.14 9.22
CA PRO A 162 -15.06 1.66 10.52
C PRO A 162 -15.00 0.60 11.61
N LEU A 163 -15.89 -0.40 11.58
CA LEU A 163 -15.87 -1.50 12.54
C LEU A 163 -14.69 -2.45 12.29
N ARG A 164 -14.35 -2.72 11.02
CA ARG A 164 -13.17 -3.51 10.64
C ARG A 164 -11.88 -2.87 11.15
N ILE A 165 -11.72 -1.56 10.93
CA ILE A 165 -10.55 -0.81 11.43
C ILE A 165 -10.47 -0.87 12.96
N ARG A 166 -11.58 -0.59 13.68
CA ARG A 166 -11.61 -0.67 15.15
C ARG A 166 -11.29 -2.06 15.68
N ARG A 167 -11.75 -3.12 15.02
CA ARG A 167 -11.40 -4.51 15.39
C ARG A 167 -9.90 -4.78 15.19
N ALA A 168 -9.34 -4.36 14.06
CA ALA A 168 -7.91 -4.49 13.79
C ALA A 168 -7.06 -3.71 14.81
N ALA A 169 -7.43 -2.45 15.08
CA ALA A 169 -6.76 -1.61 16.06
C ALA A 169 -6.83 -2.18 17.49
N ARG A 170 -7.95 -2.79 17.90
CA ARG A 170 -8.03 -3.52 19.18
C ARG A 170 -7.07 -4.71 19.24
N ARG A 171 -6.94 -5.49 18.16
CA ARG A 171 -5.98 -6.60 18.12
C ARG A 171 -4.54 -6.10 18.20
N LEU A 172 -4.22 -5.02 17.49
CA LEU A 172 -2.89 -4.40 17.53
C LEU A 172 -2.54 -3.85 18.92
N ARG A 173 -3.50 -3.26 19.63
CA ARG A 173 -3.32 -2.80 21.02
C ARG A 173 -2.98 -3.93 22.01
N ALA A 174 -3.41 -5.16 21.73
CA ALA A 174 -3.14 -6.31 22.58
C ALA A 174 -1.74 -6.92 22.36
N VAL A 175 -0.98 -6.45 21.35
CA VAL A 175 0.35 -6.98 21.03
C VAL A 175 1.40 -6.41 21.99
N ARG A 176 2.10 -7.30 22.71
CA ARG A 176 3.09 -6.94 23.74
C ARG A 176 4.43 -6.44 23.20
N ARG A 177 4.75 -6.69 21.92
CA ARG A 177 5.94 -6.16 21.21
C ARG A 177 5.50 -5.31 19.99
N PRO A 178 5.13 -4.04 20.19
CA PRO A 178 4.61 -3.18 19.12
C PRO A 178 5.68 -2.59 18.22
N THR A 179 6.97 -2.75 18.54
CA THR A 179 8.10 -2.20 17.79
C THR A 179 8.98 -3.31 17.24
N LEU A 180 9.35 -3.16 15.97
CA LEU A 180 10.33 -4.00 15.30
C LEU A 180 11.71 -3.63 15.81
N THR A 181 12.36 -4.55 16.53
CA THR A 181 13.75 -4.40 16.93
C THR A 181 14.58 -5.21 15.95
N LEU A 182 15.69 -4.65 15.48
CA LEU A 182 16.63 -5.29 14.54
C LEU A 182 17.62 -6.20 15.32
N ASP A 183 17.13 -7.19 16.06
CA ASP A 183 17.94 -8.29 16.56
C ASP A 183 17.87 -9.51 15.60
N ALA A 184 18.64 -10.57 15.88
CA ALA A 184 18.72 -11.75 15.00
C ALA A 184 17.35 -12.44 14.81
N ASP A 185 16.56 -12.52 15.88
CA ASP A 185 15.16 -13.00 15.82
C ASP A 185 14.27 -12.02 15.02
N GLY A 186 14.55 -10.72 15.12
CA GLY A 186 13.90 -9.66 14.37
C GLY A 186 14.13 -9.70 12.86
N ALA A 187 15.27 -10.22 12.38
CA ALA A 187 15.54 -10.31 10.94
C ALA A 187 14.59 -11.27 10.20
N GLN A 188 14.33 -12.45 10.78
CA GLN A 188 13.39 -13.43 10.23
C GLN A 188 11.94 -12.95 10.35
N GLU A 189 11.62 -12.29 11.47
CA GLU A 189 10.32 -11.65 11.66
C GLU A 189 10.08 -10.53 10.63
N LEU A 190 11.10 -9.71 10.35
CA LEU A 190 11.06 -8.65 9.34
C LEU A 190 10.89 -9.22 7.94
N SER A 191 11.65 -10.27 7.57
CA SER A 191 11.48 -10.94 6.28
C SER A 191 10.04 -11.44 6.11
N SER A 192 9.51 -12.15 7.10
CA SER A 192 8.14 -12.68 7.08
C SER A 192 7.09 -11.57 6.97
N ARG A 193 7.30 -10.44 7.67
CA ARG A 193 6.42 -9.26 7.57
C ARG A 193 6.55 -8.57 6.21
N THR A 194 7.75 -8.49 5.63
CA THR A 194 7.95 -7.96 4.27
C THR A 194 7.18 -8.79 3.27
N ILE A 195 7.30 -10.12 3.31
CA ILE A 195 6.51 -11.02 2.47
C ILE A 195 5.01 -10.76 2.65
N ALA A 196 4.50 -10.69 3.89
CA ALA A 196 3.09 -10.40 4.14
C ALA A 196 2.62 -9.05 3.55
N VAL A 197 3.45 -8.00 3.62
CA VAL A 197 3.14 -6.73 2.95
C VAL A 197 3.12 -6.90 1.44
N LEU A 198 4.11 -7.58 0.86
CA LEU A 198 4.17 -7.81 -0.59
C LEU A 198 2.98 -8.62 -1.09
N GLU A 199 2.46 -9.57 -0.31
CA GLU A 199 1.21 -10.28 -0.62
C GLU A 199 0.01 -9.32 -0.69
N LEU A 200 -0.12 -8.42 0.29
CA LEU A 200 -1.19 -7.41 0.28
C LEU A 200 -1.07 -6.48 -0.93
N LEU A 201 0.16 -6.04 -1.26
CA LEU A 201 0.40 -5.18 -2.41
C LEU A 201 0.11 -5.91 -3.73
N TRP A 202 0.58 -7.14 -3.88
CA TRP A 202 0.31 -7.97 -5.04
C TRP A 202 -1.17 -8.25 -5.22
N SER A 203 -1.88 -8.55 -4.13
CA SER A 203 -3.34 -8.69 -4.07
C SER A 203 -4.03 -7.44 -4.62
N ILE A 204 -3.65 -6.24 -4.15
CA ILE A 204 -4.19 -4.96 -4.66
C ILE A 204 -3.90 -4.79 -6.15
N LEU A 205 -2.68 -5.06 -6.60
CA LEU A 205 -2.28 -4.96 -8.00
C LEU A 205 -3.08 -5.90 -8.91
N ARG A 206 -3.41 -7.12 -8.45
CA ARG A 206 -4.27 -8.07 -9.18
C ARG A 206 -5.73 -7.64 -9.21
N TYR A 207 -6.28 -7.18 -8.08
CA TYR A 207 -7.66 -6.68 -8.01
C TYR A 207 -7.90 -5.47 -8.90
N ALA A 208 -6.84 -4.73 -9.22
CA ALA A 208 -6.92 -3.57 -10.08
C ALA A 208 -7.08 -3.98 -11.57
N ALA A 209 -6.52 -5.13 -12.00
CA ALA A 209 -6.50 -5.55 -13.41
C ALA A 209 -7.85 -5.61 -14.17
N PRO A 210 -9.02 -5.91 -13.56
CA PRO A 210 -10.29 -6.06 -14.28
C PRO A 210 -11.08 -4.76 -14.48
N PHE A 211 -10.62 -3.59 -14.00
CA PHE A 211 -11.42 -2.35 -14.07
C PHE A 211 -11.59 -1.86 -15.52
N ARG A 212 -12.64 -2.34 -16.19
CA ARG A 212 -13.08 -1.89 -17.51
C ARG A 212 -13.48 -0.41 -17.44
N GLN A 213 -12.79 0.41 -18.23
CA GLN A 213 -13.10 1.77 -18.73
C GLN A 213 -13.68 2.84 -17.78
N GLY A 214 -14.63 2.55 -16.88
CA GLY A 214 -15.22 3.51 -15.93
C GLY A 214 -14.42 3.74 -14.63
N ASP A 215 -13.49 2.83 -14.28
CA ASP A 215 -12.76 2.89 -13.00
C ASP A 215 -11.24 3.11 -13.16
N ARG A 216 -10.79 3.57 -14.34
CA ARG A 216 -9.36 3.75 -14.68
C ARG A 216 -8.62 4.64 -13.67
N ARG A 217 -9.26 5.71 -13.19
CA ARG A 217 -8.67 6.59 -12.16
C ARG A 217 -8.38 5.84 -10.86
N LEU A 218 -9.28 4.98 -10.39
CA LEU A 218 -9.05 4.21 -9.17
C LEU A 218 -7.93 3.18 -9.38
N PHE A 219 -7.90 2.53 -10.55
CA PHE A 219 -6.82 1.63 -10.94
C PHE A 219 -5.45 2.32 -10.88
N ASP A 220 -5.35 3.50 -11.48
CA ASP A 220 -4.10 4.28 -11.51
C ASP A 220 -3.66 4.69 -10.10
N VAL A 221 -4.60 5.11 -9.24
CA VAL A 221 -4.31 5.41 -7.83
C VAL A 221 -3.80 4.17 -7.09
N LEU A 222 -4.53 3.06 -7.13
CA LEU A 222 -4.15 1.82 -6.42
C LEU A 222 -2.78 1.33 -6.87
N THR A 223 -2.55 1.31 -8.18
CA THR A 223 -1.29 0.88 -8.78
C THR A 223 -0.15 1.80 -8.35
N ALA A 224 -0.32 3.12 -8.49
CA ALA A 224 0.72 4.08 -8.13
C ALA A 224 1.11 3.98 -6.65
N GLU A 225 0.13 3.88 -5.75
CA GLU A 225 0.40 3.74 -4.32
C GLU A 225 1.05 2.39 -4.00
N ALA A 226 0.57 1.28 -4.58
CA ALA A 226 1.13 -0.05 -4.33
C ALA A 226 2.60 -0.15 -4.79
N LEU A 227 2.92 0.40 -5.96
CA LEU A 227 4.31 0.45 -6.44
C LEU A 227 5.19 1.40 -5.62
N ALA A 228 4.64 2.52 -5.13
CA ALA A 228 5.37 3.40 -4.23
C ALA A 228 5.73 2.68 -2.93
N PHE A 229 4.83 1.88 -2.36
CA PHE A 229 5.12 1.05 -1.19
C PHE A 229 6.14 -0.04 -1.46
N ALA A 230 6.02 -0.75 -2.58
CA ALA A 230 7.01 -1.77 -2.97
C ALA A 230 8.41 -1.16 -3.15
N ARG A 231 8.52 0.07 -3.68
CA ARG A 231 9.80 0.80 -3.77
C ARG A 231 10.38 1.14 -2.40
N VAL A 232 9.56 1.58 -1.45
CA VAL A 232 10.02 1.83 -0.07
C VAL A 232 10.65 0.56 0.53
N LEU A 233 10.03 -0.61 0.30
CA LEU A 233 10.56 -1.89 0.79
C LEU A 233 11.81 -2.35 0.04
N ALA A 234 11.90 -2.05 -1.26
CA ALA A 234 13.07 -2.37 -2.08
C ALA A 234 14.29 -1.51 -1.72
N ASP A 235 14.06 -0.23 -1.42
CA ASP A 235 15.10 0.72 -1.00
C ASP A 235 15.54 0.49 0.47
N ALA A 236 14.73 -0.24 1.26
CA ALA A 236 15.04 -0.53 2.65
C ALA A 236 16.23 -1.50 2.77
N ARG A 237 17.11 -1.24 3.74
CA ARG A 237 18.24 -2.14 4.07
C ARG A 237 17.82 -3.39 4.85
N SER A 238 16.53 -3.75 4.85
CA SER A 238 15.97 -4.87 5.59
C SER A 238 15.87 -6.14 4.73
N PRO A 239 15.82 -7.33 5.37
CA PRO A 239 15.45 -8.57 4.67
C PRO A 239 14.13 -8.42 3.91
N GLY A 240 14.07 -8.97 2.69
CA GLY A 240 12.89 -8.90 1.82
C GLY A 240 12.97 -7.90 0.66
N SER A 241 14.07 -7.15 0.53
CA SER A 241 14.25 -6.17 -0.56
C SER A 241 14.31 -6.81 -1.96
N SER A 242 14.89 -8.02 -2.05
CA SER A 242 14.90 -8.83 -3.28
C SER A 242 13.48 -9.15 -3.75
N GLU A 243 12.61 -9.56 -2.83
CA GLU A 243 11.22 -9.87 -3.12
C GLU A 243 10.40 -8.63 -3.47
N ALA A 244 10.71 -7.48 -2.88
CA ALA A 244 10.11 -6.21 -3.24
C ALA A 244 10.50 -5.79 -4.67
N HIS A 245 11.78 -5.95 -5.03
CA HIS A 245 12.23 -5.79 -6.41
C HIS A 245 11.54 -6.77 -7.35
N ALA A 246 11.34 -8.03 -6.94
CA ALA A 246 10.65 -9.01 -7.76
C ALA A 246 9.19 -8.62 -8.03
N LEU A 247 8.46 -8.11 -7.04
CA LEU A 247 7.10 -7.60 -7.24
C LEU A 247 7.05 -6.40 -8.21
N LEU A 248 8.02 -5.48 -8.09
CA LEU A 248 8.17 -4.36 -9.02
C LEU A 248 8.45 -4.87 -10.45
N ALA A 249 9.36 -5.84 -10.58
CA ALA A 249 9.70 -6.47 -11.85
C ALA A 249 8.48 -7.13 -12.49
N TYR A 250 7.76 -7.97 -11.74
CA TYR A 250 6.51 -8.61 -12.15
C TYR A 250 5.53 -7.60 -12.76
N TRP A 251 5.28 -6.49 -12.06
CA TRP A 251 4.34 -5.48 -12.54
C TRP A 251 4.81 -4.78 -13.80
N HIS A 252 6.06 -4.31 -13.82
CA HIS A 252 6.62 -3.54 -14.93
C HIS A 252 6.75 -4.39 -16.22
N LEU A 253 7.17 -5.64 -16.10
CA LEU A 253 7.26 -6.58 -17.23
C LEU A 253 5.86 -6.94 -17.75
N GLY A 254 4.90 -7.22 -16.87
CA GLY A 254 3.52 -7.48 -17.27
C GLY A 254 2.86 -6.28 -17.95
N ARG A 255 3.18 -5.05 -17.52
CA ARG A 255 2.73 -3.82 -18.17
C ARG A 255 3.34 -3.67 -19.56
N ALA A 256 4.66 -3.86 -19.70
CA ALA A 256 5.32 -3.81 -21.00
C ALA A 256 4.71 -4.81 -21.99
N ARG A 257 4.40 -6.02 -21.53
CA ARG A 257 3.77 -7.07 -22.34
C ARG A 257 2.39 -6.64 -22.84
N ARG A 258 1.52 -6.17 -21.94
CA ARG A 258 0.18 -5.68 -22.31
C ARG A 258 0.24 -4.51 -23.29
N ALA A 259 1.14 -3.56 -23.05
CA ALA A 259 1.33 -2.41 -23.94
C ALA A 259 1.90 -2.80 -25.32
N ARG A 260 2.67 -3.90 -25.44
CA ARG A 260 3.10 -4.41 -26.74
C ARG A 260 1.97 -5.13 -27.50
N ALA A 261 1.14 -5.89 -26.79
CA ALA A 261 0.01 -6.60 -27.39
C ALA A 261 -1.11 -5.66 -27.84
N ALA A 262 -1.39 -4.62 -27.07
CA ALA A 262 -2.38 -3.59 -27.40
C ALA A 262 -1.90 -2.25 -26.83
N PRO A 263 -1.14 -1.43 -27.58
CA PRO A 263 -0.58 -0.18 -27.08
C PRO A 263 -1.70 0.83 -26.77
N PRO A 264 -1.97 1.16 -25.49
CA PRO A 264 -2.73 2.37 -25.20
C PRO A 264 -1.87 3.59 -25.59
N SER A 265 -2.53 4.71 -25.94
CA SER A 265 -1.86 5.89 -26.53
C SER A 265 -0.71 6.48 -25.71
N ASP A 266 -0.71 6.28 -24.38
CA ASP A 266 0.17 6.99 -23.46
C ASP A 266 1.18 6.07 -22.73
N GLU A 267 1.21 4.77 -23.05
CA GLU A 267 2.15 3.85 -22.42
C GLU A 267 3.44 3.67 -23.23
N ASN A 268 4.57 3.75 -22.53
CA ASN A 268 5.88 3.47 -23.09
C ASN A 268 6.32 2.05 -22.70
N PRO A 269 6.11 1.03 -23.56
CA PRO A 269 6.48 -0.35 -23.26
C PRO A 269 7.99 -0.51 -23.04
N GLU A 270 8.82 0.23 -23.77
CA GLU A 270 10.28 0.16 -23.66
C GLU A 270 10.79 0.65 -22.30
N ARG A 271 10.19 1.74 -21.78
CA ARG A 271 10.48 2.22 -20.43
C ARG A 271 10.07 1.19 -19.38
N SER A 272 8.87 0.61 -19.52
CA SER A 272 8.37 -0.40 -18.58
C SER A 272 9.22 -1.68 -18.62
N MET A 273 9.66 -2.12 -19.79
CA MET A 273 10.57 -3.24 -19.95
C MET A 273 11.91 -2.97 -19.27
N ARG A 274 12.52 -1.80 -19.49
CA ARG A 274 13.79 -1.41 -18.87
C ARG A 274 13.70 -1.38 -17.35
N ASP A 275 12.65 -0.77 -16.81
CA ASP A 275 12.40 -0.71 -15.35
C ASP A 275 12.21 -2.14 -14.80
N GLY A 276 11.41 -2.96 -15.48
CA GLY A 276 11.14 -4.34 -15.10
C GLY A 276 12.38 -5.22 -15.05
N LEU A 277 13.22 -5.18 -16.10
CA LEU A 277 14.47 -5.95 -16.16
C LEU A 277 15.50 -5.44 -15.14
N THR A 278 15.52 -4.15 -14.84
CA THR A 278 16.39 -3.59 -13.80
C THR A 278 16.03 -4.13 -12.42
N HIS A 279 14.75 -4.14 -12.09
CA HIS A 279 14.27 -4.73 -10.85
C HIS A 279 14.43 -6.25 -10.80
N LEU A 280 14.25 -6.96 -11.93
CA LEU A 280 14.46 -8.41 -11.98
C LEU A 280 15.91 -8.75 -11.64
N ARG A 281 16.89 -8.07 -12.25
CA ARG A 281 18.31 -8.24 -11.92
C ARG A 281 18.61 -7.98 -10.44
N ALA A 282 18.05 -6.90 -9.89
CA ALA A 282 18.22 -6.56 -8.47
C ALA A 282 17.62 -7.64 -7.55
N ALA A 283 16.48 -8.22 -7.92
CA ALA A 283 15.88 -9.33 -7.19
C ALA A 283 16.79 -10.57 -7.21
N GLU A 284 17.34 -10.91 -8.38
CA GLU A 284 18.18 -12.11 -8.55
C GLU A 284 19.50 -12.06 -7.80
N LEU A 285 20.09 -10.85 -7.61
CA LEU A 285 21.27 -10.67 -6.77
C LEU A 285 21.06 -11.11 -5.32
N GLY A 286 19.81 -11.09 -4.83
CA GLY A 286 19.44 -11.58 -3.50
C GLY A 286 19.38 -13.11 -3.38
N GLY A 287 19.48 -13.86 -4.48
CA GLY A 287 19.53 -15.33 -4.49
C GLY A 287 18.26 -16.04 -3.99
N GLY A 288 17.16 -15.31 -3.78
CA GLY A 288 15.92 -15.84 -3.20
C GLY A 288 15.11 -16.74 -4.16
N THR A 289 14.21 -17.54 -3.59
CA THR A 289 13.29 -18.44 -4.32
C THR A 289 11.81 -18.15 -4.02
N SER A 290 11.48 -16.89 -3.76
CA SER A 290 10.13 -16.47 -3.39
C SER A 290 9.15 -16.51 -4.56
N ARG A 291 7.84 -16.55 -4.26
CA ARG A 291 6.78 -16.49 -5.29
C ARG A 291 6.91 -15.28 -6.21
N PHE A 292 7.31 -14.13 -5.68
CA PHE A 292 7.41 -12.89 -6.45
C PHE A 292 8.52 -12.99 -7.49
N ILE A 293 9.62 -13.67 -7.18
CA ILE A 293 10.73 -13.91 -8.12
C ILE A 293 10.25 -14.82 -9.26
N TRP A 294 9.52 -15.88 -8.95
CA TRP A 294 8.97 -16.77 -9.97
C TRP A 294 7.94 -16.08 -10.86
N LEU A 295 7.03 -15.31 -10.27
CA LEU A 295 6.07 -14.48 -11.01
C LEU A 295 6.78 -13.48 -11.93
N ALA A 296 7.84 -12.82 -11.47
CA ALA A 296 8.61 -11.89 -12.29
C ALA A 296 9.28 -12.58 -13.48
N ARG A 297 9.87 -13.77 -13.25
CA ARG A 297 10.48 -14.58 -14.31
C ARG A 297 9.45 -15.09 -15.32
N LEU A 298 8.25 -15.45 -14.87
CA LEU A 298 7.15 -15.78 -15.79
C LEU A 298 6.83 -14.60 -16.71
N GLN A 299 6.69 -13.39 -16.17
CA GLN A 299 6.45 -12.20 -16.99
C GLN A 299 7.60 -11.91 -17.96
N GLU A 300 8.85 -12.18 -17.58
CA GLU A 300 10.00 -12.08 -18.49
C GLU A 300 9.87 -13.05 -19.67
N VAL A 301 9.58 -14.33 -19.41
CA VAL A 301 9.41 -15.35 -20.47
C VAL A 301 8.31 -14.93 -21.44
N TYR A 302 7.16 -14.50 -20.92
CA TYR A 302 6.06 -14.02 -21.77
C TYR A 302 6.38 -12.72 -22.51
N LEU A 303 7.20 -11.83 -21.95
CA LEU A 303 7.55 -10.56 -22.60
C LEU A 303 8.55 -10.76 -23.76
N LEU A 304 9.43 -11.75 -23.63
CA LEU A 304 10.46 -12.04 -24.63
C LEU A 304 9.94 -12.86 -25.81
N ALA A 305 8.82 -13.57 -25.65
CA ALA A 305 8.17 -14.30 -26.72
C ALA A 305 7.34 -13.35 -27.61
N PRO A 306 7.63 -13.22 -28.92
CA PRO A 306 6.83 -12.40 -29.84
C PRO A 306 5.42 -12.94 -30.06
N ASN A 307 5.25 -14.26 -29.97
CA ASN A 307 3.99 -14.99 -30.15
C ASN A 307 4.00 -16.30 -29.32
N SER A 308 2.88 -17.02 -29.29
CA SER A 308 2.72 -18.28 -28.56
C SER A 308 3.64 -19.40 -29.05
N ASP A 309 4.00 -19.40 -30.34
CA ASP A 309 4.78 -20.47 -30.97
C ASP A 309 6.27 -20.36 -30.62
N GLU A 310 6.75 -19.15 -30.35
CA GLU A 310 8.12 -18.85 -29.91
C GLU A 310 8.28 -18.88 -28.38
N LEU A 311 7.23 -19.23 -27.63
CA LEU A 311 7.28 -19.34 -26.18
C LEU A 311 8.16 -20.53 -25.75
N ASP A 312 9.12 -20.29 -24.85
CA ASP A 312 9.92 -21.37 -24.24
C ASP A 312 9.07 -22.17 -23.24
N TRP A 313 8.30 -23.12 -23.77
CA TRP A 313 7.41 -23.99 -23.00
C TRP A 313 8.14 -24.78 -21.92
N ARG A 314 9.41 -25.17 -22.16
CA ARG A 314 10.22 -25.89 -21.18
C ARG A 314 10.53 -24.98 -19.99
N ARG A 315 11.01 -23.77 -20.23
CA ARG A 315 11.28 -22.80 -19.16
C ARG A 315 10.00 -22.40 -18.43
N LEU A 316 8.90 -22.22 -19.15
CA LEU A 316 7.59 -21.90 -18.57
C LEU A 316 7.12 -23.00 -17.60
N THR A 317 7.19 -24.26 -18.04
CA THR A 317 6.82 -25.43 -17.23
C THR A 317 7.65 -25.48 -15.95
N GLN A 318 8.97 -25.31 -16.05
CA GLN A 318 9.87 -25.29 -14.89
C GLN A 318 9.52 -24.17 -13.90
N LEU A 319 9.12 -23.00 -14.39
CA LEU A 319 8.71 -21.89 -13.53
C LEU A 319 7.39 -22.18 -12.81
N TYR A 320 6.40 -22.74 -13.51
CA TYR A 320 5.13 -23.15 -12.88
C TYR A 320 5.33 -24.27 -11.85
N GLU A 321 6.19 -25.25 -12.12
CA GLU A 321 6.55 -26.29 -11.14
C GLU A 321 7.13 -25.71 -9.84
N ARG A 322 7.85 -24.59 -9.91
CA ARG A 322 8.38 -23.87 -8.73
C ARG A 322 7.31 -23.04 -8.02
N LEU A 323 6.37 -22.47 -8.77
CA LEU A 323 5.33 -21.58 -8.24
C LEU A 323 4.16 -22.35 -7.59
N LEU A 324 3.72 -23.45 -8.21
CA LEU A 324 2.55 -24.24 -7.78
C LEU A 324 2.57 -24.63 -6.28
N PRO A 325 3.68 -25.12 -5.70
CA PRO A 325 3.72 -25.47 -4.28
C PRO A 325 3.55 -24.27 -3.34
N LEU A 326 3.84 -23.06 -3.82
CA LEU A 326 3.78 -21.84 -3.02
C LEU A 326 2.39 -21.21 -2.99
N ASP A 327 1.54 -21.47 -3.99
CA ASP A 327 0.27 -20.76 -4.20
C ASP A 327 -0.96 -21.40 -3.53
N GLY A 328 -0.79 -22.51 -2.81
CA GLY A 328 -1.90 -23.14 -2.06
C GLY A 328 -3.12 -23.54 -2.93
N GLY A 329 -2.97 -23.60 -4.25
CA GLY A 329 -3.99 -24.03 -5.21
C GLY A 329 -4.80 -22.93 -5.92
N GLU A 330 -4.65 -21.63 -5.59
CA GLU A 330 -5.52 -20.57 -6.16
C GLU A 330 -4.97 -19.86 -7.42
N ALA A 331 -3.68 -20.02 -7.76
CA ALA A 331 -3.10 -19.37 -8.95
C ALA A 331 -3.36 -20.11 -10.28
N ALA A 332 -3.99 -21.29 -10.24
CA ALA A 332 -4.30 -22.07 -11.44
C ALA A 332 -5.43 -21.46 -12.31
N SER A 333 -6.00 -20.32 -11.92
CA SER A 333 -7.12 -19.67 -12.60
C SER A 333 -6.84 -18.23 -13.01
N GLU A 334 -5.60 -17.86 -13.35
CA GLU A 334 -5.44 -16.81 -14.36
C GLU A 334 -5.90 -17.40 -15.69
N PRO A 335 -6.99 -16.89 -16.31
CA PRO A 335 -7.27 -17.26 -17.67
C PRO A 335 -6.06 -16.79 -18.49
N LEU A 336 -5.41 -17.75 -19.14
CA LEU A 336 -4.63 -17.53 -20.34
C LEU A 336 -5.53 -16.71 -21.27
N GLY A 337 -5.41 -15.39 -21.20
CA GLY A 337 -6.06 -14.50 -22.13
C GLY A 337 -5.44 -14.79 -23.49
N GLU A 338 -6.28 -15.26 -24.41
CA GLU A 338 -6.02 -15.51 -25.82
C GLU A 338 -5.13 -14.44 -26.46
#